data_AF-A0A971ZM68-F1
#
_entry.id   AF-A0A971ZM68-F1
#
_cell.length_a   1.000
_cell.length_b   1.000
_cell.length_c   1.000
_cell.angle_alpha   90.00
_cell.angle_beta   90.00
_cell.angle_gamma   90.00
#
_symmetry.space_group_name_H-M   'P 1'
#
loop_
_entity.id
_entity.type
_entity.pdbx_description
1 polymer ?
#
loop_
_entity_poly.entity_id
_entity_poly.type
_entity_poly.pdbx_seq_one_letter_code
_entity_poly.pdbx_strand_id
1 'polypeptide(L)' 'MGIFDEFYDSTIQRTDRKPPKHIRGISCDVVNCAYHDGDNYCTAERVAIGPSYATMCADTVCATFKPKQM' A
#
# COMPACT_ATOMS: atom_id res chain seq x y z
N MET A 1 19.19 29.42 -21.66
CA MET A 1 18.20 28.52 -22.28
C MET A 1 18.98 27.48 -23.06
N GLY A 2 19.29 26.35 -22.42
CA GLY A 2 20.18 25.33 -22.95
C GLY A 2 19.71 23.95 -22.52
N ILE A 3 19.82 22.99 -23.44
CA ILE A 3 19.31 21.61 -23.47
C ILE A 3 19.70 20.71 -22.27
N PHE A 4 20.38 21.22 -21.25
CA PHE A 4 20.92 20.43 -20.15
C PHE A 4 20.07 20.42 -18.86
N ASP A 5 19.02 21.24 -18.75
CA ASP A 5 18.15 21.28 -17.55
C ASP A 5 16.95 20.30 -17.61
N GLU A 6 16.51 19.86 -18.80
CA GLU A 6 15.32 18.98 -18.93
C GLU A 6 15.61 17.49 -18.68
N PHE A 7 16.88 17.06 -18.71
CA PHE A 7 17.24 15.65 -18.48
C PHE A 7 17.58 15.34 -17.02
N TYR A 8 18.06 16.35 -16.26
CA TYR A 8 18.38 16.21 -14.84
C TYR A 8 17.16 16.41 -13.91
N ASP A 9 15.99 16.71 -14.46
CA ASP A 9 14.71 16.75 -13.72
C ASP A 9 14.05 15.36 -13.62
N SER A 10 14.49 14.38 -14.41
CA SER A 10 13.89 13.04 -14.42
C SER A 10 14.29 12.15 -13.23
N THR A 11 15.36 12.49 -12.51
CA THR A 11 15.84 11.73 -11.34
C THR A 11 15.73 12.48 -10.01
N ILE A 12 15.46 13.79 -10.01
CA ILE A 12 15.37 14.64 -8.81
C ILE A 12 13.94 15.17 -8.60
N GLN A 13 12.93 14.31 -8.78
CA GLN A 13 11.57 14.62 -8.34
C GLN A 13 11.15 13.72 -7.18
N ARG A 14 11.54 14.14 -5.97
CA ARG A 14 10.62 14.62 -4.92
C ARG A 14 11.14 14.37 -3.51
N THR A 15 11.70 15.41 -2.91
CA THR A 15 12.05 15.43 -1.49
C THR A 15 10.92 15.94 -0.58
N ASP A 16 9.74 16.26 -1.13
CA ASP A 16 8.59 16.77 -0.35
C ASP A 16 7.41 15.79 -0.23
N ARG A 17 7.58 14.49 -0.52
CA ARG A 17 6.50 13.53 -0.29
C ARG A 17 6.49 13.13 1.18
N LYS A 18 5.50 13.61 1.94
CA LYS A 18 5.03 12.91 3.16
C LYS A 18 4.98 11.40 2.86
N PRO A 19 5.45 10.53 3.76
CA PRO A 19 5.37 9.10 3.55
C PRO A 19 3.90 8.73 3.25
N PRO A 20 3.67 7.86 2.25
CA PRO A 20 2.31 7.52 1.87
C PRO A 20 1.58 6.93 3.08
N LYS A 21 0.36 7.42 3.32
CA LYS A 21 -0.47 6.98 4.47
C LYS A 21 -0.84 5.50 4.41
N HIS A 22 -0.70 4.88 3.24
CA HIS A 22 -1.07 3.51 2.94
C HIS A 22 -0.10 2.92 1.89
N ILE A 23 -0.10 1.59 1.78
CA ILE A 23 0.69 0.89 0.75
C ILE A 23 0.04 1.16 -0.61
N ARG A 24 0.80 1.71 -1.56
CA ARG A 24 0.31 1.92 -2.93
C ARG A 24 0.07 0.59 -3.62
N GLY A 25 -1.11 0.42 -4.22
CA GLY A 25 -1.48 -0.79 -4.97
C GLY A 25 -2.02 -1.93 -4.11
N ILE A 26 -2.17 -1.75 -2.80
CA ILE A 26 -2.85 -2.72 -1.93
C ILE A 26 -4.15 -2.10 -1.43
N SER A 27 -5.26 -2.58 -1.99
CA SER A 27 -6.59 -2.22 -1.53
C SER A 27 -7.00 -3.03 -0.31
N CYS A 28 -7.77 -2.42 0.58
CA CYS A 28 -8.34 -3.07 1.74
C CYS A 28 -9.83 -2.74 1.77
N ASP A 29 -10.67 -3.62 1.25
CA ASP A 29 -12.14 -3.40 1.21
C ASP A 29 -12.81 -3.75 2.55
N VAL A 30 -12.03 -4.29 3.49
CA VAL A 30 -12.50 -4.82 4.78
C VAL A 30 -12.61 -3.67 5.79
N VAL A 31 -13.74 -2.99 5.82
CA VAL A 31 -13.96 -1.75 6.62
C VAL A 31 -13.75 -1.92 8.13
N ASN A 32 -13.89 -3.14 8.66
CA ASN A 32 -13.62 -3.47 10.05
C ASN A 32 -12.15 -3.84 10.32
N CYS A 33 -11.27 -3.80 9.32
CA CYS A 33 -9.84 -3.99 9.48
C CYS A 33 -9.21 -2.77 10.16
N ALA A 34 -8.40 -2.99 11.20
CA ALA A 34 -7.65 -1.94 11.90
C ALA A 34 -6.69 -1.17 10.98
N TYR A 35 -6.31 -1.76 9.85
CA TYR A 35 -5.43 -1.16 8.85
C TYR A 35 -6.18 -0.56 7.66
N HIS A 36 -7.51 -0.46 7.72
CA HIS A 36 -8.29 0.23 6.69
C HIS A 36 -8.12 1.75 6.84
N ASP A 37 -7.67 2.45 5.80
CA ASP A 37 -7.40 3.90 5.84
C ASP A 37 -8.66 4.77 5.98
N GLY A 38 -9.82 4.21 5.66
CA GLY A 38 -11.13 4.86 5.71
C GLY A 38 -11.74 5.06 4.33
N ASP A 39 -10.97 4.79 3.28
CA ASP A 39 -11.42 4.84 1.89
C ASP A 39 -11.34 3.43 1.30
N ASN A 40 -10.18 3.00 0.79
CA ASN A 40 -10.03 1.65 0.22
C ASN A 40 -8.59 1.12 0.22
N TYR A 41 -7.70 1.61 1.10
CA TYR A 41 -6.31 1.19 1.12
C TYR A 41 -5.86 0.62 2.47
N CYS A 42 -4.86 -0.27 2.39
CA CYS A 42 -4.22 -0.85 3.57
C CYS A 42 -3.11 0.06 4.11
N THR A 43 -3.20 0.43 5.38
CA THR A 43 -2.21 1.25 6.12
C THR A 43 -1.19 0.43 6.90
N ALA A 44 -1.23 -0.90 6.81
CA ALA A 44 -0.22 -1.75 7.43
C ALA A 44 1.18 -1.41 6.88
N GLU A 45 2.21 -1.50 7.70
CA GLU A 45 3.60 -1.32 7.25
C GLU A 45 4.02 -2.41 6.26
N ARG A 46 3.54 -3.65 6.50
CA ARG A 46 3.78 -4.82 5.66
C ARG A 46 2.54 -5.69 5.64
N VAL A 47 2.19 -6.19 4.46
CA VAL A 47 1.10 -7.16 4.29
C VAL A 47 1.68 -8.56 4.13
N ALA A 48 1.19 -9.48 4.94
CA ALA A 48 1.36 -10.90 4.76
C ALA A 48 0.12 -11.46 4.07
N ILE A 49 0.33 -12.17 2.97
CA ILE A 49 -0.71 -12.92 2.27
C ILE A 49 -0.51 -14.38 2.60
N GLY A 50 -1.59 -15.07 2.94
CA GLY A 50 -1.57 -16.50 3.24
C GLY A 50 -2.90 -17.16 2.91
N PRO A 51 -3.05 -18.46 3.22
CA PRO A 51 -2.05 -19.34 3.82
C PRO A 51 -0.98 -19.81 2.81
N SER A 52 0.12 -20.40 3.30
CA SER A 52 1.23 -20.90 2.46
C SER A 52 0.86 -22.06 1.53
N TYR A 53 -0.27 -22.71 1.79
CA TYR A 53 -0.81 -23.83 1.03
C TYR A 53 -2.01 -23.42 0.15
N ALA A 54 -2.21 -22.12 -0.10
CA ALA A 54 -3.21 -21.64 -1.04
C ALA A 54 -2.97 -22.27 -2.44
N THR A 55 -4.03 -22.82 -3.02
CA THR A 55 -3.99 -23.47 -4.34
C THR A 55 -4.73 -22.67 -5.40
N MET A 56 -5.62 -21.78 -4.97
CA MET A 56 -6.31 -20.81 -5.81
C MET A 56 -6.27 -19.41 -5.21
N CYS A 57 -6.51 -18.40 -6.05
CA CYS A 57 -6.54 -17.00 -5.60
C CYS A 57 -7.60 -16.75 -4.52
N ALA A 58 -8.73 -17.45 -4.57
CA ALA A 58 -9.79 -17.34 -3.56
C ALA A 58 -9.36 -17.85 -2.16
N ASP A 59 -8.32 -18.68 -2.09
CA ASP A 59 -7.75 -19.13 -0.80
C ASP A 59 -6.88 -18.04 -0.15
N THR A 60 -6.41 -17.07 -0.95
CA THR A 60 -5.49 -16.05 -0.46
C THR A 60 -6.25 -14.97 0.32
N VAL A 61 -5.80 -14.72 1.54
CA VAL A 61 -6.35 -13.71 2.45
C VAL A 61 -5.25 -12.82 3.01
N CYS A 62 -5.63 -11.62 3.45
CA CYS A 62 -4.75 -10.74 4.21
C CYS A 62 -4.52 -11.32 5.60
N ALA A 63 -3.42 -12.05 5.79
CA ALA A 63 -3.02 -12.61 7.08
C ALA A 63 -2.62 -11.53 8.10
N THR A 64 -2.36 -10.31 7.62
CA THR A 64 -2.15 -9.12 8.49
C THR A 64 -3.46 -8.56 9.04
N PHE A 65 -4.63 -9.06 8.63
CA PHE A 65 -5.92 -8.57 9.14
C PHE A 65 -5.98 -8.57 10.68
N LYS A 66 -6.41 -7.44 11.24
CA LYS A 66 -6.79 -7.32 12.65
C LYS A 66 -8.12 -6.59 12.72
N PRO A 67 -9.08 -7.02 13.55
CA PRO A 67 -10.31 -6.27 13.74
C PRO A 67 -10.03 -4.93 14.44
N LYS A 68 -10.76 -3.88 14.06
CA LYS A 68 -10.84 -2.63 14.83
C LYS A 68 -11.34 -2.95 16.24
N GLN A 69 -10.69 -2.39 17.26
CA GLN A 69 -11.21 -2.41 18.63
C GLN A 69 -12.50 -1.57 18.64
N MET A 70 -13.59 -2.13 19.18
CA MET A 70 -14.88 -1.45 19.34
C MET A 70 -14.86 -0.48 20.51
#